data_AF-A0A6A2Y525-F1
#
_entry.id   AF-A0A6A2Y525-F1
#
_cell.length_a   1.000
_cell.length_b   1.000
_cell.length_c   1.000
_cell.angle_alpha   90.00
_cell.angle_beta   90.00
_cell.angle_gamma   90.00
#
_symmetry.space_group_name_H-M   'P 1'
#
loop_
_entity.id
_entity.type
_entity.pdbx_description
1 polymer ?
#
loop_
_entity_poly.entity_id
_entity_poly.type
_entity_poly.pdbx_seq_one_letter_code
_entity_poly.pdbx_strand_id
1 'polypeptide(L)'
;MVARSMIKEEKKSSKPKMKSLKTRVQRIKADMGKIREDQKCIREEQRDIGEKFGDVRRQCHDLRLETQMIVKQSTFNRIRLSIMFNILRARQDGDFDKAAAFSGYLTSISDRRKS
;
A
#
# COMPACT_ATOMS: atom_id res chain seq x y z
N MET A 1 -46.24 61.84 -24.52
CA MET A 1 -44.97 61.93 -23.76
C MET A 1 -44.81 60.85 -22.68
N VAL A 2 -45.89 60.43 -22.00
CA VAL A 2 -45.88 59.50 -20.84
C VAL A 2 -45.36 58.08 -21.14
N ALA A 3 -45.70 57.48 -22.29
CA ALA A 3 -45.24 56.13 -22.61
C ALA A 3 -43.72 56.04 -22.81
N ARG A 4 -43.10 57.07 -23.40
CA ARG A 4 -41.63 57.14 -23.58
C ARG A 4 -40.88 57.33 -22.27
N SER A 5 -41.46 58.02 -21.28
CA SER A 5 -40.83 58.18 -19.95
C SER A 5 -40.92 56.89 -19.13
N MET A 6 -42.04 56.17 -19.20
CA MET A 6 -42.20 54.87 -18.52
C MET A 6 -41.23 53.80 -19.04
N ILE A 7 -41.06 53.68 -20.37
CA ILE A 7 -40.08 52.76 -20.98
C ILE A 7 -38.63 53.14 -20.58
N LYS A 8 -38.35 54.43 -20.39
CA LYS A 8 -37.02 54.92 -19.99
C LYS A 8 -36.71 54.58 -18.54
N GLU A 9 -37.71 54.61 -17.66
CA GLU A 9 -37.59 54.22 -16.24
C GLU A 9 -37.48 52.70 -16.05
N GLU A 10 -38.23 51.88 -16.79
CA GLU A 10 -38.04 50.41 -16.80
C GLU A 10 -36.66 50.00 -17.33
N LYS A 11 -36.19 50.64 -18.42
CA LYS A 11 -34.84 50.39 -18.93
C LYS A 11 -33.75 50.88 -17.98
N LYS A 12 -34.01 51.87 -17.13
CA LYS A 12 -33.07 52.31 -16.07
C LYS A 12 -33.01 51.32 -14.92
N SER A 13 -34.14 50.76 -14.48
CA SER A 13 -34.18 49.83 -13.34
C SER A 13 -33.69 48.41 -13.67
N SER A 14 -33.78 47.98 -14.94
CA SER A 14 -33.31 46.69 -15.42
C SER A 14 -31.78 46.61 -15.63
N LYS A 15 -31.14 47.71 -16.04
CA LYS A 15 -29.67 47.81 -16.23
C LYS A 15 -28.84 47.41 -14.99
N PRO A 16 -29.11 47.92 -13.76
CA PRO A 16 -28.35 47.54 -12.57
C PRO A 16 -28.57 46.07 -12.18
N LYS A 17 -29.79 45.52 -12.35
CA LYS A 17 -30.08 44.09 -12.16
C LYS A 17 -29.23 43.22 -13.09
N MET A 18 -29.15 43.58 -14.37
CA MET A 18 -28.34 42.84 -15.36
C MET A 18 -26.83 42.95 -15.09
N LYS A 19 -26.34 44.10 -14.62
CA LYS A 19 -24.95 44.25 -14.14
C LYS A 19 -24.67 43.35 -12.94
N SER A 20 -25.56 43.30 -11.94
CA SER A 20 -25.39 42.45 -10.76
C SER A 20 -25.37 40.95 -11.10
N LEU A 21 -26.20 40.53 -12.06
CA LEU A 21 -26.23 39.16 -12.56
C LEU A 21 -24.92 38.82 -13.28
N LYS A 22 -24.41 39.73 -14.13
CA LYS A 22 -23.13 39.56 -14.82
C LYS A 22 -21.97 39.38 -13.84
N THR A 23 -21.93 40.18 -12.77
CA THR A 23 -20.91 40.03 -11.71
C THR A 23 -21.04 38.70 -10.98
N ARG A 24 -22.27 38.24 -10.67
CA ARG A 24 -22.50 36.93 -10.06
C ARG A 24 -22.00 35.78 -10.97
N VAL A 25 -22.31 35.84 -12.27
CA VAL A 25 -21.85 34.84 -13.24
C VAL A 25 -20.32 34.82 -13.35
N GLN A 26 -19.68 35.99 -13.33
CA GLN A 26 -18.21 36.07 -13.34
C GLN A 26 -17.58 35.44 -12.09
N ARG A 27 -18.17 35.68 -10.90
CA ARG A 27 -17.72 35.02 -9.66
C ARG A 27 -17.87 33.51 -9.73
N ILE A 28 -19.05 33.02 -10.13
CA ILE A 28 -19.30 31.59 -10.29
C ILE A 28 -18.30 30.96 -11.27
N LYS A 29 -17.98 31.65 -12.38
CA LYS A 29 -16.97 31.16 -13.34
C LYS A 29 -15.57 31.10 -12.74
N ALA A 30 -15.19 32.09 -11.92
CA ALA A 30 -13.91 32.09 -11.22
C ALA A 30 -13.84 30.96 -10.18
N ASP A 31 -14.90 30.76 -9.41
CA ASP A 31 -14.99 29.70 -8.40
C ASP A 31 -14.95 28.31 -9.05
N MET A 32 -15.69 28.10 -10.15
CA MET A 32 -15.60 26.86 -10.94
C MET A 32 -14.19 26.63 -11.50
N GLY A 33 -13.48 27.70 -11.87
CA GLY A 33 -12.09 27.62 -12.29
C GLY A 33 -11.18 27.09 -11.19
N LYS A 34 -11.32 27.61 -9.96
CA LYS A 34 -10.58 27.13 -8.78
C LYS A 34 -10.89 25.68 -8.46
N ILE A 35 -12.18 25.32 -8.40
CA ILE A 35 -12.63 23.93 -8.15
C ILE A 35 -12.01 22.98 -9.18
N ARG A 36 -11.90 23.38 -10.45
CA ARG A 36 -11.31 22.55 -11.49
C ARG A 36 -9.82 22.29 -11.25
N GLU A 37 -9.09 23.30 -10.77
CA GLU A 37 -7.67 23.14 -10.43
C GLU A 37 -7.51 22.27 -9.17
N ASP A 38 -8.31 22.51 -8.13
CA ASP A 38 -8.30 21.70 -6.91
C ASP A 38 -8.57 20.22 -7.23
N GLN A 39 -9.57 19.95 -8.08
CA GLN A 39 -9.86 18.59 -8.53
C GLN A 39 -8.71 17.97 -9.34
N LYS A 40 -7.91 18.77 -10.05
CA LYS A 40 -6.74 18.26 -10.77
C LYS A 40 -5.65 17.88 -9.78
N CYS A 41 -5.34 18.72 -8.80
CA CYS A 41 -4.40 18.42 -7.73
C CYS A 41 -4.81 17.14 -6.98
N ILE A 42 -6.09 17.03 -6.59
CA ILE A 42 -6.62 15.83 -5.91
C ILE A 42 -6.38 14.57 -6.73
N ARG A 43 -6.60 14.60 -8.06
CA ARG A 43 -6.36 13.44 -8.92
C ARG A 43 -4.88 13.06 -9.02
N GLU A 44 -4.00 14.04 -9.01
CA GLU A 44 -2.55 13.82 -9.02
C GLU A 44 -2.09 13.20 -7.70
N GLU A 45 -2.54 13.75 -6.56
CA GLU A 45 -2.27 13.18 -5.23
C GLU A 45 -2.82 11.76 -5.08
N GLN A 46 -4.04 11.50 -5.55
CA GLN A 46 -4.62 10.15 -5.53
C GLN A 46 -3.79 9.15 -6.35
N ARG A 47 -3.20 9.59 -7.47
CA ARG A 47 -2.31 8.75 -8.28
C ARG A 47 -1.02 8.43 -7.55
N ASP A 48 -0.37 9.43 -6.96
CA ASP A 48 0.85 9.26 -6.15
C ASP A 48 0.62 8.33 -4.95
N ILE A 49 -0.49 8.53 -4.24
CA ILE A 49 -0.92 7.65 -3.15
C ILE A 49 -1.12 6.22 -3.68
N GLY A 50 -1.80 6.06 -4.82
CA GLY A 50 -2.02 4.75 -5.45
C GLY A 50 -0.72 4.02 -5.78
N GLU A 51 0.28 4.73 -6.30
CA GLU A 51 1.61 4.19 -6.59
C GLU A 51 2.32 3.73 -5.31
N LYS A 52 2.34 4.58 -4.27
CA LYS A 52 2.91 4.25 -2.96
C LYS A 52 2.26 3.02 -2.33
N PHE A 53 0.93 2.91 -2.39
CA PHE A 53 0.24 1.70 -1.93
C PHE A 53 0.59 0.45 -2.76
N GLY A 54 0.86 0.62 -4.06
CA GLY A 54 1.38 -0.44 -4.92
C GLY A 54 2.75 -0.93 -4.45
N ASP A 55 3.67 -0.01 -4.14
CA ASP A 55 4.99 -0.34 -3.60
C ASP A 55 4.92 -1.05 -2.25
N VAL A 56 4.12 -0.54 -1.32
CA VAL A 56 3.91 -1.18 -0.01
C VAL A 56 3.39 -2.60 -0.20
N ARG A 57 2.45 -2.82 -1.12
CA ARG A 57 1.90 -4.16 -1.40
C ARG A 57 2.98 -5.12 -1.93
N ARG A 58 3.86 -4.65 -2.82
CA ARG A 58 5.00 -5.43 -3.32
C ARG A 58 5.95 -5.80 -2.19
N GLN A 59 6.34 -4.83 -1.38
CA GLN A 59 7.22 -5.05 -0.22
C GLN A 59 6.61 -6.05 0.78
N CYS A 60 5.31 -5.95 1.08
CA CYS A 60 4.64 -6.91 1.94
C CYS A 60 4.63 -8.33 1.37
N HIS A 61 4.48 -8.47 0.05
CA HIS A 61 4.55 -9.75 -0.63
C HIS A 61 5.95 -10.37 -0.52
N ASP A 62 6.99 -9.59 -0.79
CA ASP A 62 8.37 -10.06 -0.73
C ASP A 62 8.77 -10.44 0.70
N LEU A 63 8.40 -9.60 1.68
CA LEU A 63 8.62 -9.88 3.10
C LEU A 63 7.91 -11.17 3.54
N ARG A 64 6.72 -11.44 3.02
CA ARG A 64 6.00 -12.70 3.30
C ARG A 64 6.76 -13.91 2.75
N LEU A 65 7.29 -13.83 1.52
CA LEU A 65 8.07 -14.92 0.93
C LEU A 65 9.37 -15.16 1.71
N GLU A 66 10.07 -14.09 2.07
CA GLU A 66 11.29 -14.17 2.88
C GLU A 66 10.99 -14.80 4.25
N THR A 67 9.92 -14.36 4.91
CA THR A 67 9.47 -14.93 6.19
C THR A 67 9.17 -16.42 6.07
N GLN A 68 8.50 -16.86 5.00
CA GLN A 68 8.25 -18.30 4.77
C GLN A 68 9.54 -19.10 4.63
N MET A 69 10.52 -18.54 3.91
CA MET A 69 11.85 -19.16 3.77
C MET A 69 12.59 -19.26 5.11
N ILE A 70 12.57 -18.18 5.91
CA ILE A 70 13.16 -18.17 7.25
C ILE A 70 12.48 -19.18 8.17
N VAL A 71 11.14 -19.26 8.18
CA VAL A 71 10.39 -20.23 8.99
C VAL A 71 10.71 -21.66 8.59
N LYS A 72 10.74 -21.95 7.29
CA LYS A 72 11.14 -23.26 6.76
C LYS A 72 12.55 -23.62 7.24
N GLN A 73 13.49 -22.69 7.06
CA GLN A 73 14.89 -22.89 7.46
C GLN A 73 15.05 -23.06 8.98
N SER A 74 14.32 -22.28 9.77
CA SER A 74 14.31 -22.35 11.23
C SER A 74 13.79 -23.71 11.72
N THR A 75 12.71 -24.21 11.12
CA THR A 75 12.18 -25.54 11.42
C THR A 75 13.21 -26.64 11.14
N PHE A 76 13.87 -26.59 9.98
CA PHE A 76 14.95 -27.54 9.67
C PHE A 76 16.13 -27.44 10.65
N ASN A 77 16.50 -26.23 11.06
CA ASN A 77 17.58 -26.03 12.03
C ASN A 77 17.19 -26.61 13.40
N ARG A 78 15.94 -26.42 13.85
CA ARG A 78 15.44 -27.04 15.09
C ARG A 78 15.52 -28.56 15.05
N ILE A 79 15.13 -29.18 13.93
CA ILE A 79 15.24 -30.64 13.74
C ILE A 79 16.71 -31.08 13.84
N ARG A 80 17.63 -30.39 13.14
CA ARG A 80 19.06 -30.72 13.20
C ARG A 80 19.61 -30.62 14.61
N LEU A 81 19.30 -29.53 15.33
CA LEU A 81 19.73 -29.34 16.72
C LEU A 81 19.19 -30.44 17.63
N SER A 82 17.93 -30.85 17.48
CA SER A 82 17.36 -31.96 18.24
C SER A 82 18.10 -33.27 17.98
N ILE A 83 18.48 -33.57 16.73
CA ILE A 83 19.23 -34.77 16.39
C ILE A 83 20.65 -34.68 16.96
N MET A 84 21.32 -33.55 16.82
CA MET A 84 22.65 -33.32 17.41
C MET A 84 22.64 -33.52 18.93
N PHE A 85 21.61 -33.02 19.61
CA PHE A 85 21.42 -33.24 21.04
C PHE A 85 21.23 -34.72 21.37
N ASN A 86 20.42 -35.45 20.59
CA ASN A 86 20.24 -36.89 20.78
C ASN A 86 21.52 -37.71 20.55
N ILE A 87 22.39 -37.28 19.63
CA ILE A 87 23.73 -37.89 19.44
C ILE A 87 24.57 -37.70 20.71
N LEU A 88 24.62 -36.48 21.24
CA LEU A 88 25.38 -36.20 22.47
C LEU A 88 24.88 -37.04 23.64
N ARG A 89 23.55 -37.16 23.78
CA ARG A 89 22.92 -37.98 24.82
C ARG A 89 23.26 -39.46 24.67
N ALA A 90 23.12 -40.03 23.46
CA ALA A 90 23.46 -41.43 23.21
C ALA A 90 24.94 -41.72 23.50
N ARG A 91 25.86 -40.80 23.15
CA ARG A 91 27.28 -40.91 23.51
C ARG A 91 27.51 -40.85 25.02
N GLN A 92 26.80 -39.97 25.72
CA GLN A 92 26.88 -39.87 27.18
C GLN A 92 26.39 -41.15 27.85
N ASP A 93 25.35 -41.78 27.31
CA ASP A 93 24.78 -43.04 27.80
C ASP A 93 25.60 -44.28 27.39
N GLY A 94 26.68 -44.12 26.60
CA GLY A 94 27.51 -45.21 26.08
C GLY A 94 26.89 -46.01 24.92
N ASP A 95 25.75 -45.56 24.38
CA ASP A 95 25.03 -46.19 23.27
C ASP A 95 25.55 -45.66 21.91
N PHE A 96 26.67 -46.23 21.47
CA PHE A 96 27.33 -45.82 20.23
C PHE A 96 26.56 -46.23 18.96
N ASP A 97 25.79 -47.32 19.00
CA ASP A 97 24.97 -47.76 17.87
C ASP A 97 23.86 -46.74 17.59
N LYS A 98 23.19 -46.27 18.64
CA LYS A 98 22.17 -45.22 18.53
C LYS A 98 22.77 -43.88 18.12
N ALA A 99 23.96 -43.54 18.63
CA ALA A 99 24.69 -42.35 18.20
C ALA A 99 25.06 -42.41 16.70
N ALA A 100 25.47 -43.59 16.19
CA ALA A 100 25.75 -43.80 14.78
C ALA A 100 24.48 -43.68 13.92
N ALA A 101 23.37 -44.25 14.36
CA ALA A 101 22.07 -44.12 13.68
C ALA A 101 21.64 -42.65 13.55
N PHE A 102 21.69 -41.87 14.63
CA PHE A 102 21.36 -40.44 14.59
C PHE A 102 22.33 -39.63 13.73
N SER A 103 23.61 -39.99 13.71
CA SER A 103 24.60 -39.37 12.82
C SER A 103 24.25 -39.61 11.35
N GLY A 104 23.83 -40.82 10.98
CA GLY A 104 23.32 -41.13 9.65
C GLY A 104 22.08 -40.31 9.27
N TYR A 105 21.12 -40.19 10.20
CA TYR A 105 19.94 -39.34 9.99
C TYR A 105 20.32 -37.86 9.76
N LEU A 106 21.26 -37.32 10.54
CA LEU A 106 21.71 -35.93 10.41
C LEU A 106 22.32 -35.66 9.02
N THR A 107 23.11 -36.60 8.49
CA THR A 107 23.66 -36.53 7.13
C THR A 107 22.54 -36.49 6.08
N SER A 108 21.57 -37.42 6.18
CA SER A 108 20.45 -37.49 5.23
C SER A 108 19.57 -36.23 5.17
N ILE A 109 19.42 -35.53 6.31
CA ILE A 109 18.65 -34.28 6.42
C ILE A 109 19.46 -33.07 5.96
N SER A 110 20.79 -33.16 6.00
CA SER A 110 21.69 -32.11 5.54
C SER A 110 21.82 -32.13 4.01
N ASP A 111 21.82 -33.32 3.40
CA ASP A 111 21.89 -33.47 1.94
C ASP A 111 20.61 -33.03 1.23
N ARG A 112 19.44 -33.26 1.83
CA ARG A 112 18.13 -32.76 1.33
C ARG A 112 17.99 -31.23 1.27
N ARG A 113 18.97 -30.48 1.75
CA ARG A 113 18.98 -29.00 1.70
C ARG A 113 19.73 -28.42 0.50
N LYS A 114 20.51 -29.23 -0.23
CA LYS A 114 21.31 -28.82 -1.39
C LYS A 114 20.60 -28.99 -2.74
N SER A 115 19.43 -29.65 -2.74
CA SER A 115 18.51 -29.82 -3.87
C SER A 115 17.33 -28.87 -3.73
#